data_AF-A0A0H5CCN6-F1
#
_entry.id   AF-A0A0H5CCN6-F1
#
_cell.length_a   1.000
_cell.length_b   1.000
_cell.length_c   1.000
_cell.angle_alpha   90.00
_cell.angle_beta   90.00
_cell.angle_gamma   90.00
#
_symmetry.space_group_name_H-M   'P 1'
#
loop_
_entity.id
_entity.type
_entity.pdbx_description
1 polymer ?
#
loop_
_entity_poly.entity_id
_entity_poly.type
_entity_poly.pdbx_seq_one_letter_code
_entity_poly.pdbx_strand_id
1 'polypeptide(L)'
;MKIEWVEVSGGTCRFGDDARPVEVGTLLWTRTPITCAQLRGERGGERGLHPVTGMTHAEATEIARALGGRLPTSAEWEWMAGGPARRRWPWGDQDWTPELANLRDCGLGTTCPVDANPDGATPEGLLEVAGNVWEWTARATMGGGVTLRGGSYASPTLYARTTFLNAAPVELASPGIGMRVVRQP
;
A
#
# COMPACT_ATOMS: atom_id res chain seq x y z
N MET A 1 -4.73 -5.80 -17.65
CA MET A 1 -3.72 -6.63 -16.96
C MET A 1 -4.42 -7.47 -15.91
N LYS A 2 -4.02 -8.73 -15.66
CA LYS A 2 -4.65 -9.57 -14.62
C LYS A 2 -4.13 -9.14 -13.23
N ILE A 3 -4.97 -9.20 -12.21
CA ILE A 3 -4.54 -9.02 -10.81
C ILE A 3 -3.83 -10.29 -10.35
N GLU A 4 -2.61 -10.12 -9.84
CA GLU A 4 -1.86 -11.18 -9.15
C GLU A 4 -2.10 -11.07 -7.65
N TRP A 5 -2.35 -12.22 -7.01
CA TRP A 5 -2.63 -12.33 -5.60
C TRP A 5 -1.48 -13.06 -4.90
N VAL A 6 -0.99 -12.49 -3.80
CA VAL A 6 0.05 -13.06 -2.94
C VAL A 6 -0.59 -13.42 -1.60
N GLU A 7 -0.43 -14.67 -1.18
CA GLU A 7 -0.86 -15.10 0.15
C GLU A 7 0.15 -14.63 1.21
N VAL A 8 -0.33 -13.97 2.24
CA VAL A 8 0.45 -13.59 3.42
C VAL A 8 -0.13 -14.32 4.61
N SER A 9 0.69 -15.16 5.26
CA SER A 9 0.27 -15.91 6.44
C SER A 9 -0.10 -14.98 7.59
N GLY A 10 -1.16 -15.35 8.32
CA GLY A 10 -1.61 -14.61 9.49
C GLY A 10 -0.64 -14.66 10.68
N GLY A 11 -0.90 -13.80 11.66
CA GLY A 11 -0.19 -13.73 12.93
C GLY A 11 -0.58 -12.48 13.72
N THR A 12 0.23 -12.13 14.72
CA THR A 12 -0.08 -11.02 15.64
C THR A 12 0.69 -9.75 15.27
N CYS A 13 -0.02 -8.74 14.78
CA CYS A 13 0.50 -7.37 14.67
C CYS A 13 0.62 -6.77 16.08
N ARG A 14 1.83 -6.71 16.65
CA ARG A 14 2.04 -6.43 18.08
C ARG A 14 1.55 -5.06 18.56
N PHE A 15 1.54 -4.06 17.68
CA PHE A 15 1.22 -2.68 18.06
C PHE A 15 -0.01 -2.13 17.34
N GLY A 16 -0.40 -2.68 16.19
CA GLY A 16 -1.67 -2.39 15.53
C GLY A 16 -2.05 -0.90 15.48
N ASP A 17 -3.35 -0.64 15.49
CA ASP A 17 -3.89 0.68 15.79
C ASP A 17 -4.00 0.80 17.33
N ASP A 18 -3.64 1.96 17.91
CA ASP A 18 -3.66 2.25 19.36
C ASP A 18 -2.64 1.51 20.25
N ALA A 19 -1.51 1.07 19.67
CA ALA A 19 -0.42 0.39 20.40
C ALA A 19 -0.85 -0.92 21.10
N ARG A 20 -1.83 -1.64 20.51
CA ARG A 20 -2.35 -2.92 21.01
C ARG A 20 -2.11 -4.06 20.02
N PRO A 21 -1.90 -5.29 20.51
CA PRO A 21 -1.85 -6.46 19.65
C PRO A 21 -3.16 -6.66 18.88
N VAL A 22 -3.05 -6.91 17.56
CA VAL A 22 -4.17 -7.24 16.67
C VAL A 22 -3.86 -8.55 15.96
N GLU A 23 -4.77 -9.51 16.07
CA GLU A 23 -4.72 -10.75 15.32
C GLU A 23 -5.08 -10.48 13.85
N VAL A 24 -4.19 -10.87 12.95
CA VAL A 24 -4.33 -10.77 11.51
C VAL A 24 -4.45 -12.17 10.93
N GLY A 25 -5.56 -12.46 10.24
CA GLY A 25 -5.73 -13.73 9.55
C GLY A 25 -4.84 -13.83 8.31
N THR A 26 -4.71 -15.04 7.75
CA THR A 26 -4.13 -15.23 6.41
C THR A 26 -4.99 -14.52 5.37
N LEU A 27 -4.36 -13.74 4.50
CA LEU A 27 -5.05 -12.95 3.48
C LEU A 27 -4.35 -13.08 2.12
N LEU A 28 -5.14 -13.03 1.06
CA LEU A 28 -4.66 -12.77 -0.29
C LEU A 28 -4.59 -11.27 -0.52
N TRP A 29 -3.41 -10.78 -0.91
CA TRP A 29 -3.13 -9.38 -1.21
C TRP A 29 -2.88 -9.19 -2.71
N THR A 30 -3.32 -8.07 -3.27
CA THR A 30 -2.81 -7.65 -4.59
C THR A 30 -1.30 -7.46 -4.49
N ARG A 31 -0.53 -8.11 -5.38
CA ARG A 31 0.94 -8.04 -5.38
C ARG A 31 1.47 -6.61 -5.41
N THR A 32 0.81 -5.76 -6.17
CA THR A 32 1.10 -4.34 -6.36
C THR A 32 -0.06 -3.48 -5.85
N PRO A 33 0.10 -2.14 -5.76
CA PRO A 33 -1.05 -1.24 -5.78
C PRO A 33 -1.89 -1.53 -7.03
N ILE A 34 -3.20 -1.27 -6.95
CA ILE A 34 -4.08 -1.40 -8.10
C ILE A 34 -3.62 -0.40 -9.17
N THR A 35 -3.43 -0.88 -10.39
CA THR A 35 -2.95 -0.09 -11.52
C THR A 35 -4.09 0.45 -12.36
N CYS A 36 -3.81 1.51 -13.13
CA CYS A 36 -4.76 2.04 -14.11
C CYS A 36 -5.25 0.98 -15.11
N ALA A 37 -4.36 0.09 -15.58
CA ALA A 37 -4.70 -0.98 -16.52
C ALA A 37 -5.51 -2.14 -15.92
N GLN A 38 -5.55 -2.27 -14.58
CA GLN A 38 -6.41 -3.24 -13.89
C GLN A 38 -7.85 -2.74 -13.76
N LEU A 39 -8.08 -1.41 -13.75
CA LEU A 39 -9.43 -0.82 -13.63
C LEU A 39 -10.02 -0.35 -14.96
N ARG A 40 -9.24 0.34 -15.78
CA ARG A 40 -9.75 1.06 -16.96
C ARG A 40 -9.67 0.26 -18.25
N GLY A 41 -9.17 -0.97 -18.20
CA GLY A 41 -8.96 -1.80 -19.40
C GLY A 41 -8.00 -1.19 -20.42
N GLU A 42 -7.21 -0.19 -20.01
CA GLU A 42 -6.27 0.51 -20.90
C GLU A 42 -5.25 -0.49 -21.47
N ARG A 43 -5.24 -0.61 -22.80
CA ARG A 43 -4.32 -1.45 -23.54
C ARG A 43 -2.91 -0.86 -23.46
N GLY A 44 -2.10 -1.37 -22.55
CA GLY A 44 -0.66 -1.62 -22.76
C GLY A 44 0.28 -0.44 -23.03
N GLY A 45 -0.01 0.77 -22.55
CA GLY A 45 1.00 1.85 -22.47
C GLY A 45 1.66 1.90 -21.09
N GLU A 46 2.85 2.51 -20.97
CA GLU A 46 3.56 2.69 -19.68
C GLU A 46 2.65 3.23 -18.56
N ARG A 47 1.79 4.21 -18.87
CA ARG A 47 0.80 4.76 -17.92
C ARG A 47 -0.14 3.73 -17.31
N GLY A 48 -0.39 2.61 -18.00
CA GLY A 48 -1.24 1.54 -17.51
C GLY A 48 -0.65 0.80 -16.30
N LEU A 49 0.67 0.79 -16.15
CA LEU A 49 1.38 0.17 -15.03
C LEU A 49 1.52 1.10 -13.82
N HIS A 50 1.14 2.37 -13.92
CA HIS A 50 1.13 3.27 -12.78
C HIS A 50 -0.03 2.92 -11.83
N PRO A 51 0.13 3.15 -10.52
CA PRO A 51 -0.95 3.00 -9.56
C PRO A 51 -2.11 3.91 -9.94
N VAL A 52 -3.34 3.43 -9.74
CA VAL A 52 -4.52 4.27 -9.78
C VAL A 52 -4.52 5.18 -8.56
N THR A 53 -4.73 6.47 -8.78
CA THR A 53 -4.71 7.51 -7.75
C THR A 53 -5.83 8.52 -7.97
N GLY A 54 -5.93 9.53 -7.11
CA GLY A 54 -6.89 10.63 -7.29
C GLY A 54 -8.34 10.20 -7.05
N MET A 55 -8.55 9.29 -6.11
CA MET A 55 -9.86 8.82 -5.68
C MET A 55 -10.07 9.08 -4.18
N THR A 56 -11.32 9.34 -3.82
CA THR A 56 -11.79 9.41 -2.45
C THR A 56 -11.76 8.03 -1.77
N HIS A 57 -11.86 8.02 -0.45
CA HIS A 57 -11.96 6.76 0.31
C HIS A 57 -13.18 5.92 -0.08
N ALA A 58 -14.31 6.58 -0.35
CA ALA A 58 -15.54 5.93 -0.78
C ALA A 58 -15.36 5.21 -2.13
N GLU A 59 -14.78 5.90 -3.12
CA GLU A 59 -14.49 5.31 -4.44
C GLU A 59 -13.49 4.14 -4.32
N ALA A 60 -12.42 4.29 -3.52
CA ALA A 60 -11.47 3.20 -3.27
C ALA A 60 -12.15 1.97 -2.65
N THR A 61 -13.11 2.19 -1.75
CA THR A 61 -13.90 1.13 -1.11
C THR A 61 -14.80 0.42 -2.13
N GLU A 62 -15.47 1.17 -3.00
CA GLU A 62 -16.31 0.60 -4.07
C GLU A 62 -15.48 -0.18 -5.09
N ILE A 63 -14.32 0.35 -5.48
CA ILE A 63 -13.37 -0.35 -6.36
C ILE A 63 -12.91 -1.66 -5.72
N ALA A 64 -12.53 -1.64 -4.45
CA ALA A 64 -12.08 -2.86 -3.76
C ALA A 64 -13.17 -3.94 -3.74
N ARG A 65 -14.43 -3.54 -3.50
CA ARG A 65 -15.59 -4.43 -3.56
C ARG A 65 -15.83 -4.98 -4.97
N ALA A 66 -15.76 -4.13 -5.99
CA ALA A 66 -15.92 -4.53 -7.39
C ALA A 66 -14.84 -5.52 -7.84
N LEU A 67 -13.64 -5.43 -7.26
CA LEU A 67 -12.54 -6.38 -7.46
C LEU A 67 -12.66 -7.68 -6.63
N GLY A 68 -13.77 -7.86 -5.89
CA GLY A 68 -14.03 -9.06 -5.10
C GLY A 68 -13.28 -9.11 -3.77
N GLY A 69 -12.87 -7.96 -3.23
CA GLY A 69 -12.20 -7.86 -1.95
C GLY A 69 -12.63 -6.63 -1.15
N ARG A 70 -11.72 -6.10 -0.35
CA ARG A 70 -11.89 -4.89 0.45
C ARG A 70 -10.57 -4.16 0.63
N LEU A 71 -10.63 -2.92 1.11
CA LEU A 71 -9.43 -2.26 1.63
C LEU A 71 -8.89 -3.04 2.86
N PRO A 72 -7.56 -3.10 3.04
CA PRO A 72 -6.96 -3.65 4.25
C PRO A 72 -7.21 -2.73 5.43
N THR A 73 -7.23 -3.27 6.65
CA THR A 73 -7.06 -2.46 7.86
C THR A 73 -5.61 -1.98 7.98
N SER A 74 -5.36 -0.95 8.77
CA SER A 74 -3.99 -0.46 9.02
C SER A 74 -3.12 -1.53 9.70
N ALA A 75 -3.69 -2.33 10.61
CA ALA A 75 -2.98 -3.43 11.25
C ALA A 75 -2.64 -4.57 10.28
N GLU A 76 -3.56 -4.94 9.38
CA GLU A 76 -3.28 -5.90 8.30
C GLU A 76 -2.16 -5.40 7.39
N TRP A 77 -2.17 -4.11 7.07
CA TRP A 77 -1.13 -3.49 6.24
C TRP A 77 0.25 -3.52 6.91
N GLU A 78 0.36 -3.13 8.18
CA GLU A 78 1.64 -3.22 8.92
C GLU A 78 2.14 -4.66 9.05
N TRP A 79 1.22 -5.61 9.27
CA TRP A 79 1.58 -7.02 9.30
C TRP A 79 2.15 -7.49 7.97
N MET A 80 1.48 -7.18 6.86
CA MET A 80 1.98 -7.52 5.52
C MET A 80 3.35 -6.86 5.24
N ALA A 81 3.52 -5.60 5.61
CA ALA A 81 4.74 -4.86 5.31
C ALA A 81 5.93 -5.32 6.17
N GLY A 82 5.73 -5.44 7.48
CA GLY A 82 6.81 -5.70 8.46
C GLY A 82 6.98 -7.15 8.88
N GLY A 83 5.94 -7.97 8.77
CA GLY A 83 5.93 -9.37 9.23
C GLY A 83 6.21 -9.55 10.73
N PRO A 84 6.50 -10.78 11.17
CA PRO A 84 6.73 -11.10 12.59
C PRO A 84 7.97 -10.41 13.19
N ALA A 85 8.97 -10.11 12.36
CA ALA A 85 10.18 -9.39 12.74
C ALA A 85 9.96 -7.87 12.86
N ARG A 86 8.81 -7.36 12.39
CA ARG A 86 8.49 -5.93 12.33
C ARG A 86 9.63 -5.13 11.67
N ARG A 87 10.02 -5.58 10.48
CA ARG A 87 11.08 -4.98 9.66
C ARG A 87 10.89 -3.47 9.54
N ARG A 88 11.96 -2.68 9.55
CA ARG A 88 11.88 -1.22 9.40
C ARG A 88 11.24 -0.82 8.07
N TRP A 89 11.59 -1.51 7.00
CA TRP A 89 11.08 -1.37 5.64
C TRP A 89 10.49 -2.70 5.16
N PRO A 90 9.68 -2.70 4.07
CA PRO A 90 9.15 -3.93 3.49
C PRO A 90 10.23 -4.98 3.19
N TRP A 91 11.37 -4.54 2.64
CA TRP A 91 12.52 -5.38 2.29
C TRP A 91 13.44 -5.76 3.46
N GLY A 92 13.31 -5.13 4.63
CA GLY A 92 14.20 -5.38 5.78
C GLY A 92 14.70 -4.12 6.46
N ASP A 93 15.93 -4.17 6.96
CA ASP A 93 16.55 -3.10 7.76
C ASP A 93 17.63 -2.32 7.01
N GLN A 94 17.93 -2.70 5.76
CA GLN A 94 18.78 -1.90 4.88
C GLN A 94 18.16 -0.52 4.68
N ASP A 95 18.97 0.53 4.85
CA ASP A 95 18.53 1.89 4.61
C ASP A 95 18.10 2.08 3.15
N TRP A 96 17.14 2.97 2.96
CA TRP A 96 16.56 3.26 1.65
C TRP A 96 17.62 3.72 0.65
N THR A 97 17.43 3.29 -0.60
CA THR A 97 18.08 3.83 -1.79
C THR A 97 17.02 4.02 -2.89
N PRO A 98 17.28 4.85 -3.92
CA PRO A 98 16.32 5.09 -5.00
C PRO A 98 15.85 3.83 -5.76
N GLU A 99 16.62 2.74 -5.73
CA GLU A 99 16.29 1.45 -6.36
C GLU A 99 15.30 0.60 -5.55
N LEU A 100 15.11 0.92 -4.26
CA LEU A 100 14.26 0.15 -3.34
C LEU A 100 12.85 0.73 -3.24
N ALA A 101 12.67 2.03 -3.44
CA ALA A 101 11.37 2.67 -3.39
C ALA A 101 11.39 4.07 -4.00
N ASN A 102 10.35 4.40 -4.76
CA ASN A 102 10.12 5.76 -5.25
C ASN A 102 9.61 6.69 -4.13
N LEU A 103 10.51 7.50 -3.58
CA LEU A 103 10.23 8.51 -2.55
C LEU A 103 10.67 9.91 -3.03
N ARG A 104 10.38 10.95 -2.24
CA ARG A 104 10.69 12.35 -2.62
C ARG A 104 12.13 12.53 -3.07
N ASP A 105 13.05 11.89 -2.36
CA ASP A 105 14.48 12.07 -2.56
C ASP A 105 15.01 11.26 -3.77
N CYS A 106 14.18 10.41 -4.43
CA CYS A 106 14.47 9.89 -5.78
C CYS A 106 14.47 11.00 -6.84
N GLY A 107 13.72 12.08 -6.62
CA GLY A 107 13.61 13.19 -7.57
C GLY A 107 12.68 12.97 -8.77
N LEU A 108 11.98 11.83 -8.88
CA LEU A 108 11.04 11.56 -9.99
C LEU A 108 9.84 12.53 -10.00
N GLY A 109 9.38 12.97 -8.82
CA GLY A 109 8.29 13.94 -8.68
C GLY A 109 6.90 13.44 -9.10
N THR A 110 6.78 12.14 -9.43
CA THR A 110 5.54 11.48 -9.85
C THR A 110 5.61 9.98 -9.52
N THR A 111 4.49 9.28 -9.66
CA THR A 111 4.44 7.82 -9.56
C THR A 111 5.29 7.14 -10.62
N CYS A 112 5.72 5.90 -10.36
CA CYS A 112 6.41 5.04 -11.32
C CYS A 112 5.58 3.76 -11.58
N PRO A 113 5.89 2.99 -12.63
CA PRO A 113 5.33 1.65 -12.84
C PRO A 113 5.48 0.79 -11.58
N VAL A 114 4.49 -0.06 -11.30
CA VAL A 114 4.43 -0.84 -10.06
C VAL A 114 5.43 -2.00 -9.97
N ASP A 115 6.23 -2.20 -11.01
CA ASP A 115 7.31 -3.17 -11.14
C ASP A 115 8.70 -2.51 -11.20
N ALA A 116 8.78 -1.20 -10.95
CA ALA A 116 10.02 -0.44 -11.06
C ALA A 116 11.06 -0.76 -9.96
N ASN A 117 10.62 -1.14 -8.74
CA ASN A 117 11.52 -1.39 -7.61
C ASN A 117 11.40 -2.86 -7.11
N PRO A 118 11.85 -3.86 -7.89
CA PRO A 118 11.73 -5.27 -7.52
C PRO A 118 12.50 -5.63 -6.25
N ASP A 119 13.64 -4.98 -6.00
CA ASP A 119 14.46 -5.20 -4.80
C ASP A 119 13.83 -4.59 -3.53
N GLY A 120 12.81 -3.75 -3.70
CA GLY A 120 11.99 -3.18 -2.63
C GLY A 120 10.87 -4.08 -2.12
N ALA A 121 10.79 -5.32 -2.61
CA ALA A 121 9.70 -6.23 -2.26
C ALA A 121 9.73 -6.67 -0.79
N THR A 122 8.57 -7.07 -0.26
CA THR A 122 8.55 -7.95 0.91
C THR A 122 9.12 -9.34 0.55
N PRO A 123 9.56 -10.18 1.50
CA PRO A 123 9.99 -11.55 1.24
C PRO A 123 8.91 -12.42 0.59
N GLU A 124 7.63 -12.10 0.80
CA GLU A 124 6.49 -12.74 0.15
C GLU A 124 6.28 -12.25 -1.31
N GLY A 125 6.97 -11.19 -1.72
CA GLY A 125 7.00 -10.68 -3.09
C GLY A 125 6.05 -9.52 -3.38
N LEU A 126 5.49 -8.85 -2.36
CA LEU A 126 4.67 -7.65 -2.56
C LEU A 126 5.55 -6.45 -2.91
N LEU A 127 5.18 -5.73 -3.97
CA LEU A 127 5.96 -4.63 -4.56
C LEU A 127 5.40 -3.26 -4.18
N GLU A 128 6.23 -2.23 -4.19
CA GLU A 128 5.85 -0.83 -3.96
C GLU A 128 5.13 -0.60 -2.62
N VAL A 129 5.38 -1.44 -1.62
CA VAL A 129 4.75 -1.30 -0.27
C VAL A 129 5.28 -0.04 0.44
N ALA A 130 6.50 0.37 0.11
CA ALA A 130 7.08 1.63 0.54
C ALA A 130 7.17 2.59 -0.66
N GLY A 131 6.64 3.80 -0.50
CA GLY A 131 6.69 4.84 -1.52
C GLY A 131 5.68 4.65 -2.65
N ASN A 132 5.94 5.35 -3.76
CA ASN A 132 5.07 5.48 -4.92
C ASN A 132 3.74 6.16 -4.56
N VAL A 133 2.84 5.51 -3.83
CA VAL A 133 1.57 6.08 -3.37
C VAL A 133 1.26 5.69 -1.94
N TRP A 134 0.67 6.64 -1.20
CA TRP A 134 -0.03 6.29 0.04
C TRP A 134 -1.17 5.33 -0.28
N GLU A 135 -1.50 4.43 0.64
CA GLU A 135 -2.59 3.47 0.44
C GLU A 135 -3.74 3.72 1.42
N TRP A 136 -4.94 3.88 0.88
CA TRP A 136 -6.18 3.91 1.66
C TRP A 136 -6.35 2.60 2.46
N THR A 137 -6.69 2.73 3.75
CA THR A 137 -7.09 1.60 4.61
C THR A 137 -8.59 1.65 4.93
N ALA A 138 -9.13 0.59 5.53
CA ALA A 138 -10.57 0.44 5.74
C ALA A 138 -11.15 1.28 6.90
N ARG A 139 -10.33 1.72 7.87
CA ARG A 139 -10.84 2.35 9.11
C ARG A 139 -10.59 3.85 9.19
N ALA A 140 -11.62 4.54 9.70
CA ALA A 140 -11.53 5.93 10.10
C ALA A 140 -10.70 6.10 11.38
N THR A 141 -9.95 7.19 11.46
CA THR A 141 -9.23 7.64 12.66
C THR A 141 -10.15 8.46 13.56
N MET A 142 -9.72 8.67 14.82
CA MET A 142 -10.31 9.72 15.65
C MET A 142 -10.24 11.06 14.90
N GLY A 143 -11.37 11.77 14.78
CA GLY A 143 -11.47 13.04 14.06
C GLY A 143 -11.99 12.95 12.62
N GLY A 144 -12.40 11.77 12.13
CA GLY A 144 -13.16 11.63 10.87
C GLY A 144 -12.32 11.48 9.60
N GLY A 145 -10.99 11.41 9.71
CA GLY A 145 -10.11 10.99 8.61
C GLY A 145 -9.99 9.47 8.50
N VAL A 146 -9.19 8.97 7.56
CA VAL A 146 -8.85 7.56 7.39
C VAL A 146 -7.33 7.38 7.39
N THR A 147 -6.87 6.30 8.02
CA THR A 147 -5.45 5.96 8.08
C THR A 147 -4.90 5.65 6.69
N LEU A 148 -3.75 6.23 6.38
CA LEU A 148 -2.93 5.97 5.20
C LEU A 148 -1.64 5.28 5.60
N ARG A 149 -1.13 4.40 4.73
CA ARG A 149 0.14 3.67 4.93
C ARG A 149 1.05 3.76 3.71
N GLY A 150 2.34 3.49 3.90
CA GLY A 150 3.31 3.27 2.82
C GLY A 150 4.12 4.48 2.35
N GLY A 151 3.65 5.71 2.54
CA GLY A 151 4.30 6.88 1.95
C GLY A 151 4.06 6.99 0.44
N SER A 152 4.47 8.09 -0.18
CA SER A 152 4.33 8.33 -1.62
C SER A 152 5.62 8.86 -2.25
N TYR A 153 5.63 9.01 -3.57
CA TYR A 153 6.71 9.67 -4.32
C TYR A 153 7.04 11.10 -3.83
N ALA A 154 6.15 11.73 -3.06
CA ALA A 154 6.35 13.08 -2.49
C ALA A 154 6.73 13.05 -1.00
N SER A 155 6.85 11.86 -0.41
CA SER A 155 7.08 11.69 1.02
C SER A 155 8.58 11.60 1.37
N PRO A 156 9.04 12.18 2.50
CA PRO A 156 10.37 11.90 3.02
C PRO A 156 10.49 10.43 3.38
N THR A 157 11.71 9.90 3.36
CA THR A 157 11.99 8.47 3.57
C THR A 157 11.31 7.90 4.81
N LEU A 158 11.32 8.64 5.94
CA LEU A 158 10.76 8.18 7.21
C LEU A 158 9.26 7.81 7.16
N TYR A 159 8.51 8.36 6.20
CA TYR A 159 7.06 8.11 6.05
C TYR A 159 6.75 6.75 5.42
N ALA A 160 7.74 6.11 4.80
CA ALA A 160 7.57 4.81 4.15
C ALA A 160 7.97 3.63 5.05
N ARG A 161 8.29 3.88 6.33
CA ARG A 161 8.54 2.81 7.30
C ARG A 161 7.27 2.02 7.54
N THR A 162 7.40 0.71 7.76
CA THR A 162 6.28 -0.22 7.94
C THR A 162 5.33 0.16 9.08
N THR A 163 5.85 0.93 10.05
CA THR A 163 5.14 1.35 11.26
C THR A 163 4.61 2.79 11.17
N PHE A 164 4.94 3.52 10.11
CA PHE A 164 4.46 4.88 9.95
C PHE A 164 3.01 4.86 9.48
N LEU A 165 2.22 5.78 10.00
CA LEU A 165 0.85 6.02 9.60
C LEU A 165 0.63 7.53 9.42
N ASN A 166 -0.22 7.87 8.48
CA ASN A 166 -0.74 9.22 8.30
C ASN A 166 -2.27 9.16 8.27
N ALA A 167 -2.94 10.31 8.24
CA ALA A 167 -4.39 10.36 8.06
C ALA A 167 -4.77 11.40 7.01
N ALA A 168 -5.85 11.12 6.28
CA ALA A 168 -6.45 12.07 5.34
C ALA A 168 -7.97 12.13 5.49
N PRO A 169 -8.61 13.28 5.21
CA PRO A 169 -10.07 13.37 5.11
C PRO A 169 -10.62 12.39 4.08
N VAL A 170 -11.80 11.82 4.32
CA VAL A 170 -12.39 10.80 3.43
C VAL A 170 -12.74 11.35 2.05
N GLU A 171 -12.96 12.66 1.94
CA GLU A 171 -13.28 13.39 0.71
C GLU A 171 -12.03 13.75 -0.11
N LEU A 172 -10.82 13.53 0.42
CA LEU A 172 -9.60 13.88 -0.30
C LEU A 172 -9.39 12.94 -1.50
N ALA A 173 -9.21 13.52 -2.68
CA ALA A 173 -8.78 12.82 -3.89
C ALA A 173 -7.40 13.35 -4.33
N SER A 174 -6.33 12.65 -3.93
CA SER A 174 -4.94 13.09 -4.15
C SER A 174 -4.21 12.23 -5.20
N PRO A 175 -3.37 12.81 -6.08
CA PRO A 175 -2.53 12.04 -6.99
C PRO A 175 -1.44 11.23 -6.26
N GLY A 176 -1.20 11.48 -4.98
CA GLY A 176 -0.26 10.71 -4.15
C GLY A 176 -0.91 9.62 -3.32
N ILE A 177 -2.21 9.36 -3.47
CA ILE A 177 -2.94 8.32 -2.72
C ILE A 177 -3.61 7.35 -3.71
N GLY A 178 -3.33 6.07 -3.53
CA GLY A 178 -3.92 4.94 -4.25
C GLY A 178 -4.44 3.87 -3.29
N MET A 179 -4.36 2.60 -3.69
CA MET A 179 -4.94 1.49 -2.94
C MET A 179 -4.32 0.12 -3.26
N ARG A 180 -4.42 -0.79 -2.29
CA ARG A 180 -4.36 -2.25 -2.48
C ARG A 180 -5.67 -2.89 -2.06
N VAL A 181 -5.88 -4.13 -2.52
CA VAL A 181 -7.07 -4.92 -2.16
C VAL A 181 -6.63 -6.20 -1.47
N VAL A 182 -7.39 -6.58 -0.44
CA VAL A 182 -7.26 -7.87 0.24
C VAL A 182 -8.55 -8.66 0.14
N ARG A 183 -8.43 -9.99 0.18
CA ARG A 183 -9.55 -10.93 0.31
C ARG A 183 -9.14 -12.17 1.11
N GLN A 184 -10.14 -12.94 1.54
CA GLN A 184 -9.90 -14.25 2.13
C GLN A 184 -9.37 -15.22 1.04
N PRO A 185 -8.54 -16.22 1.41
CA PRO A 185 -8.08 -17.27 0.51
C PRO A 185 -9.19 -18.00 -0.24
#